data_AF-A0A381PSU7-F1
#
_entry.id   AF-A0A381PSU7-F1
#
_cell.length_a   1.000
_cell.length_b   1.000
_cell.length_c   1.000
_cell.angle_alpha   90.00
_cell.angle_beta   90.00
_cell.angle_gamma   90.00
#
_symmetry.space_group_name_H-M   'P 1'
#
loop_
_entity.id
_entity.type
_entity.pdbx_description
1 polymer ?
#
loop_
_entity_poly.entity_id
_entity_poly.type
_entity_poly.pdbx_seq_one_letter_code
_entity_poly.pdbx_strand_id
1 'polypeptide(L)'
;MPEGVNMANDLGHLPKLENLDQENSERLETWYAKAYQDDNLFRTLATDELTLDMFLDWVAVMYGGSSGLDRHMVELCRIRMANINECFH
;
A
#
# COMPACT_ATOMS: atom_id res chain seq x y z
N MET A 1 -18.09 -5.40 24.91
CA MET A 1 -17.24 -5.04 23.74
C MET A 1 -18.10 -4.17 22.85
N PRO A 2 -17.66 -2.98 22.39
CA PRO A 2 -18.55 -2.13 21.63
C PRO A 2 -18.82 -2.79 20.28
N GLU A 3 -20.10 -2.83 19.92
CA GLU A 3 -20.61 -3.28 18.65
C GLU A 3 -20.25 -2.27 17.56
N GLY A 4 -19.81 -2.72 16.38
CA GLY A 4 -19.77 -1.84 15.21
C GLY A 4 -18.67 -2.03 14.17
N VAL A 5 -17.76 -2.99 14.28
CA VAL A 5 -16.76 -3.25 13.22
C VAL A 5 -16.94 -4.66 12.69
N ASN A 6 -17.49 -4.77 11.48
CA ASN A 6 -17.68 -6.03 10.78
C ASN A 6 -16.33 -6.44 10.15
N MET A 7 -15.76 -7.57 10.60
CA MET A 7 -14.37 -7.98 10.33
C MET A 7 -14.28 -9.10 9.29
N ALA A 8 -13.24 -9.08 8.46
CA ALA A 8 -12.97 -10.12 7.45
C ALA A 8 -12.28 -11.39 7.99
N ASN A 9 -11.47 -11.31 9.07
CA ASN A 9 -11.07 -12.40 9.98
C ASN A 9 -10.07 -11.93 11.08
N ASP A 10 -9.71 -12.82 12.01
CA ASP A 10 -8.82 -12.61 13.17
C ASP A 10 -7.34 -12.28 12.84
N LEU A 11 -6.96 -12.21 11.56
CA LEU A 11 -5.62 -11.80 11.09
C LEU A 11 -5.64 -10.38 10.47
N GLY A 12 -6.80 -9.73 10.40
CA GLY A 12 -7.05 -8.52 9.60
C GLY A 12 -6.51 -7.19 10.15
N HIS A 13 -5.74 -7.21 11.24
CA HIS A 13 -5.17 -5.98 11.82
C HIS A 13 -3.66 -6.12 12.01
N LEU A 14 -2.91 -5.98 10.93
CA LEU A 14 -1.50 -5.64 11.07
C LEU A 14 -1.39 -4.26 11.73
N PRO A 15 -0.51 -4.10 12.73
CA PRO A 15 -0.31 -2.80 13.36
C PRO A 15 0.17 -1.79 12.31
N LYS A 16 -0.19 -0.52 12.49
CA LYS A 16 0.33 0.58 11.68
C LYS A 16 1.14 1.52 12.56
N LEU A 17 2.24 2.05 12.03
CA LEU A 17 3.03 3.04 12.75
C LEU A 17 2.27 4.36 12.84
N GLU A 18 2.06 4.86 14.07
CA GLU A 18 1.51 6.19 14.31
C GLU A 18 2.56 7.28 14.02
N ASN A 19 3.79 7.04 14.46
CA ASN A 19 4.91 7.95 14.28
C ASN A 19 5.89 7.35 13.28
N LEU A 20 6.21 8.11 12.23
CA LEU A 20 7.26 7.79 11.27
C LEU A 20 8.50 8.62 11.61
N ASP A 21 9.67 8.11 11.23
CA ASP A 21 10.87 8.94 11.19
C ASP A 21 10.77 9.97 10.05
N GLN A 22 11.79 10.83 9.96
CA GLN A 22 11.82 11.89 8.96
C GLN A 22 11.78 11.34 7.53
N GLU A 23 12.53 10.27 7.27
CA GLU A 23 12.63 9.68 5.93
C GLU A 23 11.28 9.09 5.47
N ASN A 24 10.64 8.29 6.31
CA ASN A 24 9.35 7.70 5.99
C ASN A 24 8.21 8.73 5.99
N SER A 25 8.33 9.82 6.74
CA SER A 25 7.41 10.95 6.63
C SER A 25 7.48 11.61 5.24
N GLU A 26 8.68 11.85 4.70
CA GLU A 26 8.86 12.42 3.36
C GLU A 26 8.39 11.47 2.24
N ARG A 27 8.64 10.17 2.41
CA ARG A 27 8.11 9.12 1.52
C ARG A 27 6.59 9.08 1.54
N LEU A 28 5.96 9.23 2.72
CA LEU A 28 4.50 9.29 2.86
C LEU A 28 3.90 10.54 2.19
N GLU A 29 4.55 11.69 2.26
CA GLU A 29 4.11 12.87 1.51
C GLU A 29 4.14 12.63 -0.01
N THR A 30 5.17 11.96 -0.50
CA THR A 30 5.26 11.56 -1.91
C THR A 30 4.17 10.56 -2.28
N TRP A 31 3.83 9.64 -1.38
CA TRP A 31 2.72 8.69 -1.53
C TRP A 31 1.39 9.41 -1.72
N TYR A 32 1.08 10.40 -0.88
CA TYR A 32 -0.14 11.20 -1.03
C TYR A 32 -0.19 11.98 -2.34
N ALA A 33 0.95 12.49 -2.79
CA ALA A 33 1.03 13.26 -4.03
C ALA A 33 0.86 12.40 -5.30
N LYS A 34 1.16 11.11 -5.24
CA LYS A 34 1.34 10.27 -6.45
C LYS A 34 0.54 8.98 -6.51
N ALA A 35 0.12 8.43 -5.37
CA ALA A 35 -0.40 7.07 -5.29
C ALA A 35 -1.84 7.02 -4.75
N TYR A 36 -2.04 7.27 -3.45
CA TYR A 36 -3.32 7.09 -2.78
C TYR A 36 -3.61 8.22 -1.78
N GLN A 37 -4.87 8.38 -1.39
CA GLN A 37 -5.30 9.39 -0.41
C GLN A 37 -5.25 8.90 1.04
N ASP A 38 -5.18 7.57 1.26
CA ASP A 38 -5.04 6.97 2.58
C ASP A 38 -3.60 6.51 2.85
N ASP A 39 -3.27 6.27 4.11
CA ASP A 39 -1.94 5.85 4.57
C ASP A 39 -1.89 4.44 5.14
N ASN A 40 -2.98 3.68 5.07
CA ASN A 40 -3.10 2.43 5.81
C ASN A 40 -2.04 1.43 5.34
N LEU A 41 -1.94 1.19 4.02
CA LEU A 41 -0.95 0.28 3.47
C LEU A 41 0.47 0.75 3.79
N PHE A 42 0.77 2.03 3.55
CA PHE A 42 2.10 2.58 3.80
C PHE A 42 2.52 2.40 5.26
N ARG A 43 1.70 2.83 6.22
CA ARG A 43 2.03 2.78 7.65
C ARG A 43 2.05 1.35 8.21
N THR A 44 1.30 0.43 7.61
CA THR A 44 1.39 -0.99 7.94
C THR A 44 2.72 -1.57 7.47
N LEU A 45 3.14 -1.29 6.23
CA LEU A 45 4.44 -1.77 5.71
C LEU A 45 5.62 -1.11 6.41
N ALA A 46 5.50 0.14 6.83
CA ALA A 46 6.55 0.86 7.57
C ALA A 46 6.93 0.21 8.91
N THR A 47 6.17 -0.77 9.40
CA THR A 47 6.56 -1.57 10.57
C THR A 47 7.80 -2.44 10.32
N ASP A 48 8.14 -2.69 9.05
CA ASP A 48 9.35 -3.37 8.61
C ASP A 48 9.96 -2.63 7.40
N GLU A 49 11.08 -1.94 7.63
CA GLU A 49 11.70 -1.05 6.62
C GLU A 49 12.05 -1.80 5.33
N LEU A 50 12.56 -3.03 5.44
CA LEU A 50 12.91 -3.84 4.27
C LEU A 50 11.69 -4.12 3.40
N THR A 51 10.55 -4.47 4.02
CA THR A 51 9.30 -4.70 3.29
C THR A 51 8.81 -3.42 2.63
N LEU A 52 8.88 -2.27 3.32
CA LEU A 52 8.49 -0.99 2.75
C LEU A 52 9.37 -0.63 1.55
N ASP A 53 10.69 -0.74 1.67
CA ASP A 53 11.64 -0.48 0.59
C ASP A 53 11.35 -1.35 -0.64
N MET A 54 11.22 -2.66 -0.44
CA MET A 54 10.91 -3.61 -1.52
C MET A 54 9.60 -3.25 -2.24
N PHE A 55 8.59 -2.83 -1.49
CA PHE A 55 7.31 -2.43 -2.06
C PHE A 55 7.44 -1.12 -2.87
N LEU A 56 8.11 -0.10 -2.32
CA LEU A 56 8.29 1.17 -3.00
C LEU A 56 9.14 1.03 -4.27
N ASP A 57 10.17 0.19 -4.25
CA ASP A 57 10.98 -0.14 -5.43
C ASP A 57 10.15 -0.81 -6.52
N TRP A 58 9.29 -1.78 -6.14
CA TRP A 58 8.38 -2.42 -7.07
C TRP A 58 7.40 -1.42 -7.68
N VAL A 59 6.80 -0.54 -6.87
CA VAL A 59 5.92 0.53 -7.35
C VAL A 59 6.66 1.45 -8.32
N ALA A 60 7.89 1.84 -8.00
CA ALA A 60 8.71 2.69 -8.86
C ALA A 60 9.00 2.02 -10.22
N VAL A 61 9.26 0.72 -10.26
CA VAL A 61 9.46 0.00 -11.53
C VAL A 61 8.15 -0.09 -12.33
N MET A 62 7.07 -0.54 -11.69
CA MET A 62 5.81 -0.82 -12.37
C MET A 62 5.10 0.45 -12.85
N TYR A 63 5.10 1.49 -12.01
CA TYR A 63 4.37 2.73 -12.25
C TYR A 63 5.27 3.93 -12.59
N GLY A 64 6.59 3.83 -12.41
CA GLY A 64 7.53 4.88 -12.83
C GLY A 64 7.76 4.93 -14.34
N GLY A 65 7.33 3.92 -15.09
CA GLY A 65 7.43 3.87 -16.56
C GLY A 65 8.75 3.32 -17.10
N SER A 66 9.64 2.85 -16.23
CA SER A 66 10.90 2.19 -16.61
C SER A 66 10.72 0.72 -17.00
N SER A 67 9.62 0.07 -16.59
CA SER A 67 9.32 -1.34 -16.91
C SER A 67 8.98 -1.59 -18.39
N GLY A 68 8.71 -0.55 -19.18
CA GLY A 68 8.18 -0.69 -20.55
C GLY A 68 6.73 -1.18 -20.61
N LEU A 69 6.06 -1.35 -19.46
CA LEU A 69 4.65 -1.71 -19.38
C LEU A 69 3.78 -0.45 -19.37
N ASP A 70 2.63 -0.52 -20.05
CA ASP A 70 1.63 0.53 -19.97
C ASP A 70 1.00 0.57 -18.57
N ARG A 71 1.00 1.75 -17.95
CA ARG A 71 0.56 1.92 -16.56
C ARG A 71 -0.93 1.62 -16.37
N HIS A 72 -1.77 1.91 -17.37
CA HIS A 72 -3.19 1.59 -17.31
C HIS A 72 -3.44 0.09 -17.41
N MET A 73 -2.68 -0.62 -18.24
CA MET A 73 -2.72 -2.08 -18.30
C MET A 73 -2.28 -2.73 -16.99
N VAL A 74 -1.21 -2.23 -16.36
CA VAL A 74 -0.77 -2.69 -15.04
C VAL A 74 -1.90 -2.52 -14.01
N GLU A 75 -2.56 -1.37 -14.03
CA GLU A 75 -3.65 -1.08 -13.09
C GLU A 75 -4.88 -1.97 -13.31
N LEU A 76 -5.27 -2.23 -14.57
CA LEU A 76 -6.36 -3.17 -14.87
C LEU A 76 -6.03 -4.59 -14.40
N CYS A 77 -4.80 -5.04 -14.60
CA CYS A 77 -4.33 -6.32 -14.08
C CYS A 77 -4.40 -6.35 -12.55
N ARG A 78 -3.93 -5.30 -11.87
CA ARG A 78 -3.99 -5.17 -10.40
C ARG A 78 -5.44 -5.28 -9.90
N ILE A 79 -6.36 -4.52 -10.47
CA ILE A 79 -7.79 -4.52 -10.09
C ILE A 79 -8.40 -5.91 -10.32
N ARG A 80 -8.13 -6.54 -11.46
CA ARG A 80 -8.64 -7.88 -11.76
C ARG A 80 -8.14 -8.90 -10.75
N MET A 81 -6.85 -8.86 -10.43
CA MET A 81 -6.23 -9.78 -9.46
C MET A 81 -6.71 -9.51 -8.03
N ALA A 82 -6.85 -8.24 -7.63
CA ALA A 82 -7.40 -7.88 -6.33
C ALA A 82 -8.83 -8.40 -6.18
N ASN A 83 -9.66 -8.24 -7.21
CA ASN A 83 -11.03 -8.77 -7.20
C ASN A 83 -11.08 -10.31 -7.12
N ILE A 84 -10.19 -11.02 -7.84
CA ILE A 84 -10.14 -12.50 -7.76
C ILE A 84 -9.72 -12.96 -6.37
N ASN A 85 -8.81 -12.23 -5.72
CA ASN A 85 -8.28 -12.58 -4.41
C ASN A 85 -9.08 -11.95 -3.25
N GLU A 86 -10.23 -11.33 -3.52
CA GLU A 86 -11.06 -10.68 -2.49
C GLU A 86 -10.26 -9.65 -1.64
N CYS A 87 -9.30 -8.98 -2.28
CA CYS A 87 -8.49 -7.93 -1.67
C CYS A 87 -9.22 -6.60 -1.82
N PHE A 88 -9.95 -6.21 -0.77
CA PHE A 88 -10.69 -4.97 -0.70
C PHE A 88 -9.85 -3.88 -0.02
N HIS A 89 -9.97 -2.65 -0.52
CA HIS A 89 -9.37 -1.46 0.08
C HIS A 89 -10.26 -0.92 1.19
#